data_AF-A0A923ZJJ7-F1
#
_entry.id   AF-A0A923ZJJ7-F1
#
_cell.length_a   1.000
_cell.length_b   1.000
_cell.length_c   1.000
_cell.angle_alpha   90.00
_cell.angle_beta   90.00
_cell.angle_gamma   90.00
#
_symmetry.space_group_name_H-M   'P 1'
#
loop_
_entity.id
_entity.type
_entity.pdbx_description
1 polymer ?
#
loop_
_entity_poly.entity_id
_entity_poly.type
_entity_poly.pdbx_seq_one_letter_code
_entity_poly.pdbx_strand_id
1 'polypeptide(L)'
;MNKKKTVCLIIITFFIVHCIAQSTTKRVDSILHQMTLKEKIDFIGGYNDFNIRPFKKYGIPQIHMADGPAGVRNNGSSTAFPASITFAASWDNSLAQKVGQAIGMEAKSKNIHIVFGPGMNIYRAAFNGRNFEYLDEDPFLAGEIASSYITGMQSEGVVATAKHYAANFMEYNKHNLK
;
A
#
# COMPACT_ATOMS: atom_id res chain seq x y z
N MET A 1 7.48 9.73 33.52
CA MET A 1 7.12 10.66 32.42
C MET A 1 5.80 11.36 32.79
N ASN A 2 5.75 12.69 32.77
CA ASN A 2 4.66 13.47 33.38
C ASN A 2 3.38 13.41 32.51
N LYS A 3 2.26 12.87 33.03
CA LYS A 3 0.97 12.69 32.31
C LYS A 3 0.50 13.96 31.58
N LYS A 4 0.75 15.15 32.14
CA LYS A 4 0.40 16.44 31.51
C LYS A 4 1.19 16.71 30.22
N LYS A 5 2.47 16.31 30.16
CA LYS A 5 3.31 16.48 28.96
C LYS A 5 2.89 15.53 27.84
N THR A 6 2.49 14.29 28.18
CA THR A 6 2.00 13.31 27.22
C THR A 6 0.67 13.73 26.58
N VAL A 7 -0.29 14.22 27.39
CA VAL A 7 -1.60 14.70 26.88
C VAL A 7 -1.43 15.91 25.96
N CYS A 8 -0.57 16.87 26.33
CA CYS A 8 -0.29 18.04 25.50
C CYS A 8 0.36 17.66 24.16
N LEU A 9 1.31 16.72 24.17
CA LEU A 9 1.94 16.21 22.95
C LEU A 9 0.94 15.50 22.03
N ILE A 10 0.03 14.69 22.59
CA ILE A 10 -1.04 14.02 21.82
C ILE A 10 -1.99 15.04 21.17
N ILE A 11 -2.41 16.08 21.91
CA ILE A 11 -3.29 17.14 21.38
C ILE A 11 -2.60 17.92 20.26
N ILE A 12 -1.33 18.29 20.43
CA ILE A 12 -0.56 19.01 19.41
C ILE A 12 -0.39 18.16 18.14
N THR A 13 -0.03 16.89 18.28
CA THR A 13 0.10 15.98 17.14
C THR A 13 -1.24 15.79 16.44
N PHE A 14 -2.35 15.62 17.18
CA PHE A 14 -3.68 15.52 16.62
C PHE A 14 -4.10 16.78 15.85
N PHE A 15 -3.84 17.97 16.39
CA PHE A 15 -4.11 19.25 15.73
C PHE A 15 -3.29 19.44 14.45
N ILE A 16 -1.99 19.07 14.47
CA ILE A 16 -1.12 19.15 13.29
C ILE A 16 -1.62 18.19 12.20
N VAL A 17 -1.92 16.95 12.55
CA VAL A 17 -2.47 15.95 11.60
C VAL A 17 -3.81 16.42 11.03
N HIS A 18 -4.70 16.95 11.88
CA HIS A 18 -5.99 17.51 11.44
C HIS A 18 -5.82 18.69 10.48
N CYS A 19 -4.90 19.62 10.80
CA CYS A 19 -4.63 20.79 9.95
C CYS A 19 -4.00 20.39 8.60
N ILE A 20 -3.07 19.42 8.59
CA ILE A 20 -2.46 18.89 7.37
C ILE A 20 -3.52 18.17 6.53
N ALA A 21 -4.34 17.31 7.14
CA ALA A 21 -5.43 16.63 6.45
C ALA A 21 -6.44 17.62 5.86
N GLN A 22 -6.83 18.64 6.62
CA GLN A 22 -7.73 19.69 6.16
C GLN A 22 -7.12 20.52 5.02
N SER A 23 -5.79 20.71 5.01
CA SER A 23 -5.09 21.35 3.89
C SER A 23 -5.07 20.48 2.63
N THR A 24 -4.91 19.16 2.79
CA THR A 24 -4.91 18.21 1.67
C THR A 24 -6.30 18.11 1.03
N THR A 25 -7.35 17.94 1.83
CA THR A 25 -8.73 17.88 1.33
C THR A 25 -9.11 19.16 0.60
N LYS A 26 -8.80 20.34 1.17
CA LYS A 26 -9.04 21.63 0.50
C LYS A 26 -8.31 21.74 -0.84
N ARG A 27 -7.06 21.27 -0.92
CA ARG A 27 -6.29 21.25 -2.17
C ARG A 27 -6.92 20.32 -3.20
N VAL A 28 -7.32 19.11 -2.80
CA VAL A 28 -8.00 18.14 -3.66
C VAL A 28 -9.30 18.74 -4.18
N ASP A 29 -10.14 19.30 -3.31
CA ASP A 29 -11.41 19.92 -3.68
C ASP A 29 -11.19 21.06 -4.68
N SER A 30 -10.22 21.94 -4.42
CA SER A 30 -9.89 23.05 -5.32
C SER A 30 -9.53 22.57 -6.73
N ILE A 31 -8.76 21.49 -6.84
CA ILE A 31 -8.41 20.91 -8.14
C ILE A 31 -9.65 20.29 -8.80
N LEU A 32 -10.43 19.48 -8.06
CA LEU A 32 -11.63 18.81 -8.58
C LEU A 32 -12.71 19.79 -9.06
N HIS A 33 -12.82 20.99 -8.48
CA HIS A 33 -13.71 22.05 -8.94
C HIS A 33 -13.27 22.66 -10.27
N GLN A 34 -11.97 22.64 -10.57
CA GLN A 34 -11.42 23.17 -11.83
C GLN A 34 -11.45 22.14 -12.96
N MET A 35 -11.62 20.85 -12.64
CA MET A 35 -11.69 19.76 -13.62
C MET A 35 -13.05 19.67 -14.30
N THR A 36 -13.02 19.52 -15.63
CA THR A 36 -14.19 19.09 -16.41
C THR A 36 -14.56 17.63 -16.10
N LEU A 37 -15.79 17.23 -16.41
CA LEU A 37 -16.22 15.83 -16.26
C LEU A 37 -15.32 14.87 -17.05
N LYS A 38 -14.93 15.25 -18.27
CA LYS A 38 -14.03 14.44 -19.11
C LYS A 38 -12.67 14.23 -18.43
N GLU A 39 -12.07 15.28 -17.89
CA GLU A 39 -10.78 15.16 -17.18
C GLU A 39 -10.89 14.26 -15.94
N LYS A 40 -12.02 14.30 -15.22
CA LYS A 40 -12.27 13.41 -14.07
C LYS A 40 -12.35 11.94 -14.51
N ILE A 41 -13.07 11.67 -15.60
CA ILE A 41 -13.18 10.32 -16.18
C ILE A 41 -11.82 9.83 -16.66
N ASP A 42 -11.06 10.68 -17.36
CA ASP A 42 -9.71 10.35 -17.85
C ASP A 42 -8.73 10.04 -16.71
N PHE A 43 -8.92 10.64 -15.53
CA PHE A 43 -8.03 10.46 -14.37
C PHE A 43 -8.23 9.12 -13.65
N ILE A 44 -9.44 8.57 -13.65
CA ILE A 44 -9.74 7.27 -13.00
C ILE A 44 -9.45 6.06 -13.91
N GLY A 45 -9.06 6.30 -15.17
CA GLY A 45 -8.64 5.27 -16.11
C GLY A 45 -7.16 4.90 -15.97
N GLY A 46 -6.82 3.66 -16.36
CA GLY A 46 -5.42 3.23 -16.45
C GLY A 46 -4.63 4.04 -17.49
N TYR A 47 -3.35 4.25 -17.23
CA TYR A 47 -2.46 5.00 -18.11
C TYR A 47 -1.07 4.36 -18.15
N ASN A 48 -0.52 4.13 -19.34
CA ASN A 48 0.79 3.53 -19.59
C ASN A 48 1.05 2.33 -18.65
N ASP A 49 0.47 1.19 -19.00
CA ASP A 49 0.28 0.01 -18.14
C ASP A 49 -0.74 0.27 -17.04
N PHE A 50 -0.29 0.45 -15.80
CA PHE A 50 -1.13 0.55 -14.62
C PHE A 50 -0.80 1.80 -13.77
N ASN A 51 -0.22 2.84 -14.38
CA ASN A 51 0.07 4.11 -13.71
C ASN A 51 -1.15 5.06 -13.71
N ILE A 52 -1.11 6.13 -12.92
CA ILE A 52 -2.11 7.23 -12.99
C ILE A 52 -1.57 8.35 -13.86
N ARG A 53 -2.43 8.84 -14.75
CA ARG A 53 -2.13 9.89 -15.72
C ARG A 53 -1.72 11.22 -15.06
N PRO A 54 -0.71 11.93 -15.58
CA PRO A 54 -0.39 13.29 -15.14
C PRO A 54 -1.41 14.32 -15.65
N PHE A 55 -1.66 15.36 -14.84
CA PHE A 55 -2.38 16.57 -15.25
C PHE A 55 -1.55 17.81 -14.91
N LYS A 56 -0.69 18.22 -15.85
CA LYS A 56 0.23 19.36 -15.68
C LYS A 56 -0.50 20.67 -15.32
N LYS A 57 -1.69 20.90 -15.91
CA LYS A 57 -2.55 22.07 -15.63
C LYS A 57 -2.87 22.21 -14.14
N TYR A 58 -2.99 21.10 -13.41
CA TYR A 58 -3.32 21.07 -11.98
C TYR A 58 -2.10 20.77 -11.10
N GLY A 59 -0.89 20.72 -11.68
CA GLY A 59 0.33 20.35 -10.95
C GLY A 59 0.36 18.89 -10.50
N ILE A 60 -0.44 18.00 -11.10
CA ILE A 60 -0.47 16.58 -10.76
C ILE A 60 0.57 15.84 -11.62
N PRO A 61 1.64 15.28 -11.00
CA PRO A 61 2.61 14.46 -11.73
C PRO A 61 2.01 13.10 -12.10
N GLN A 62 2.73 12.34 -12.92
CA GLN A 62 2.38 10.94 -13.13
C GLN A 62 2.68 10.16 -11.84
N ILE A 63 1.74 9.32 -11.42
CA ILE A 63 1.95 8.46 -10.24
C ILE A 63 2.32 7.07 -10.75
N HIS A 64 3.54 6.67 -10.44
CA HIS A 64 4.07 5.37 -10.85
C HIS A 64 3.73 4.29 -9.84
N MET A 65 3.37 3.12 -10.34
CA MET A 65 3.05 1.96 -9.53
C MET A 65 3.96 0.81 -9.90
N ALA A 66 4.09 -0.15 -8.99
CA ALA A 66 4.78 -1.40 -9.26
C ALA A 66 4.10 -2.57 -8.55
N ASP A 67 4.23 -3.75 -9.15
CA ASP A 67 3.92 -4.97 -8.43
C ASP A 67 4.87 -5.18 -7.25
N GLY A 68 4.28 -5.84 -6.24
CA GLY A 68 4.91 -6.70 -5.26
C GLY A 68 4.04 -7.97 -5.10
N PRO A 69 4.14 -8.73 -3.98
CA PRO A 69 4.47 -8.23 -2.63
C PRO A 69 5.90 -8.53 -2.13
N ALA A 70 6.65 -9.40 -2.82
CA ALA A 70 7.98 -9.86 -2.38
C ALA A 70 9.14 -8.99 -2.95
N GLY A 71 8.92 -7.69 -3.11
CA GLY A 71 9.88 -6.75 -3.73
C GLY A 71 9.24 -5.90 -4.83
N VAL A 72 9.98 -4.93 -5.35
CA VAL A 72 9.48 -3.98 -6.36
C VAL A 72 9.75 -4.52 -7.76
N ARG A 73 8.71 -4.99 -8.47
CA ARG A 73 8.85 -5.45 -9.86
C ARG A 73 9.04 -4.26 -10.80
N ASN A 74 10.15 -4.23 -11.53
CA ASN A 74 10.42 -3.25 -12.59
C ASN A 74 11.46 -3.81 -13.57
N ASN A 75 11.83 -3.02 -14.59
CA ASN A 75 12.77 -3.41 -15.64
C ASN A 75 14.26 -3.35 -15.21
N GLY A 76 14.56 -3.19 -13.92
CA GLY A 76 15.92 -3.12 -13.39
C GLY A 76 16.15 -4.08 -12.22
N SER A 77 17.35 -4.06 -11.66
CA SER A 77 17.70 -4.90 -10.50
C SER A 77 16.89 -4.49 -9.27
N SER A 78 16.19 -5.44 -8.66
CA SER A 78 15.45 -5.26 -7.41
C SER A 78 15.79 -6.40 -6.45
N THR A 79 15.61 -6.15 -5.16
CA THR A 79 15.75 -7.16 -4.13
C THR A 79 14.55 -8.11 -4.17
N ALA A 80 14.81 -9.40 -4.37
CA ALA A 80 13.80 -10.44 -4.20
C ALA A 80 13.73 -10.82 -2.73
N PHE A 81 12.71 -10.34 -2.03
CA PHE A 81 12.47 -10.71 -0.63
C PHE A 81 11.89 -12.12 -0.55
N PRO A 82 12.03 -12.79 0.61
CA PRO A 82 11.28 -14.01 0.88
C PRO A 82 9.78 -13.81 0.64
N ALA A 83 9.11 -14.84 0.15
CA ALA A 83 7.66 -14.82 -0.07
C ALA A 83 6.92 -14.49 1.23
N SER A 84 5.77 -13.80 1.16
CA SER A 84 5.13 -13.22 2.35
C SER A 84 4.85 -14.23 3.47
N ILE A 85 4.47 -15.45 3.12
CA ILE A 85 4.25 -16.55 4.06
C ILE A 85 5.48 -16.83 4.94
N THR A 86 6.69 -16.63 4.42
CA THR A 86 7.93 -16.96 5.14
C THR A 86 8.26 -15.99 6.26
N PHE A 87 8.05 -14.68 6.05
CA PHE A 87 8.21 -13.72 7.13
C PHE A 87 6.99 -13.69 8.05
N ALA A 88 5.79 -14.03 7.57
CA ALA A 88 4.64 -14.22 8.44
C ALA A 88 4.86 -15.39 9.41
N ALA A 89 5.44 -16.50 8.94
CA ALA A 89 5.81 -17.65 9.77
C ALA A 89 6.87 -17.36 10.85
N SER A 90 7.48 -16.16 10.86
CA SER A 90 8.34 -15.72 11.96
C SER A 90 7.57 -15.20 13.18
N TRP A 91 6.30 -14.81 12.98
CA TRP A 91 5.46 -14.14 14.00
C TRP A 91 6.12 -12.86 14.56
N ASP A 92 7.05 -12.26 13.82
CA ASP A 92 7.79 -11.08 14.22
C ASP A 92 7.31 -9.84 13.47
N ASN A 93 6.48 -9.03 14.14
CA ASN A 93 6.03 -7.73 13.66
C ASN A 93 7.19 -6.78 13.32
N SER A 94 8.29 -6.83 14.07
CA SER A 94 9.47 -5.98 13.81
C SER A 94 10.18 -6.41 12.52
N LEU A 95 10.25 -7.71 12.25
CA LEU A 95 10.78 -8.22 10.97
C LEU A 95 9.88 -7.78 9.81
N ALA A 96 8.57 -7.96 9.92
CA ALA A 96 7.61 -7.54 8.90
C ALA A 96 7.71 -6.04 8.59
N GLN A 97 7.86 -5.20 9.62
CA GLN A 97 8.08 -3.77 9.47
C GLN A 97 9.38 -3.45 8.73
N LYS A 98 10.49 -4.12 9.07
CA LYS A 98 11.78 -3.95 8.37
C LYS A 98 11.70 -4.36 6.89
N VAL A 99 11.00 -5.46 6.59
CA VAL A 99 10.75 -5.89 5.20
C VAL A 99 9.96 -4.83 4.46
N GLY A 100 8.85 -4.35 5.02
CA GLY A 100 8.06 -3.27 4.44
C GLY A 100 8.87 -2.00 4.20
N GLN A 101 9.68 -1.58 5.17
CA GLN A 101 10.57 -0.42 5.06
C GLN A 101 11.60 -0.59 3.94
N ALA A 102 12.24 -1.76 3.84
CA ALA A 102 13.22 -2.04 2.79
C ALA A 102 12.60 -1.97 1.39
N ILE A 103 11.39 -2.52 1.21
CA ILE A 103 10.64 -2.41 -0.05
C ILE A 103 10.26 -0.96 -0.33
N GLY A 104 9.83 -0.19 0.68
CA GLY A 104 9.53 1.23 0.57
C GLY A 104 10.74 2.07 0.13
N MET A 105 11.91 1.83 0.70
CA MET A 105 13.16 2.49 0.30
C MET A 105 13.52 2.18 -1.15
N GLU A 106 13.42 0.90 -1.55
CA GLU A 106 13.68 0.48 -2.93
C GLU A 106 12.69 1.13 -3.90
N ALA A 107 11.39 1.10 -3.60
CA ALA A 107 10.35 1.73 -4.42
C ALA A 107 10.62 3.22 -4.63
N LYS A 108 10.92 3.94 -3.54
CA LYS A 108 11.27 5.37 -3.59
C LYS A 108 12.49 5.64 -4.45
N SER A 109 13.55 4.83 -4.34
CA SER A 109 14.76 4.97 -5.16
C SER A 109 14.49 4.79 -6.66
N LYS A 110 13.41 4.06 -7.00
CA LYS A 110 12.97 3.77 -8.37
C LYS A 110 11.82 4.66 -8.85
N ASN A 111 11.52 5.75 -8.12
CA ASN A 111 10.41 6.66 -8.43
C ASN A 111 9.03 5.96 -8.47
N ILE A 112 8.85 4.88 -7.69
CA ILE A 112 7.57 4.20 -7.51
C ILE A 112 6.85 4.80 -6.30
N HIS A 113 5.59 5.17 -6.51
CA HIS A 113 4.77 5.86 -5.53
C HIS A 113 3.79 4.92 -4.82
N ILE A 114 3.33 3.87 -5.53
CA ILE A 114 2.38 2.88 -5.03
C ILE A 114 2.93 1.48 -5.29
N VAL A 115 2.97 0.63 -4.26
CA VAL A 115 3.35 -0.78 -4.40
C VAL A 115 2.15 -1.68 -4.12
N PHE A 116 1.92 -2.64 -5.02
CA PHE A 116 0.83 -3.61 -4.89
C PHE A 116 1.16 -4.72 -3.90
N GLY A 117 1.17 -4.39 -2.60
CA GLY A 117 1.32 -5.34 -1.50
C GLY A 117 0.99 -4.69 -0.15
N PRO A 118 0.76 -5.50 0.90
CA PRO A 118 0.90 -6.96 0.93
C PRO A 118 -0.33 -7.70 0.39
N GLY A 119 -0.14 -8.99 0.09
CA GLY A 119 -1.24 -9.93 -0.14
C GLY A 119 -1.83 -10.40 1.19
N MET A 120 -3.16 -10.37 1.34
CA MET A 120 -3.88 -10.55 2.60
C MET A 120 -5.09 -11.48 2.48
N ASN A 121 -5.19 -12.25 1.39
CA ASN A 121 -6.22 -13.29 1.32
C ASN A 121 -5.86 -14.43 2.29
N ILE A 122 -6.86 -14.94 2.99
CA ILE A 122 -6.74 -16.06 3.94
C ILE A 122 -6.58 -17.39 3.18
N TYR A 123 -5.76 -18.30 3.70
CA TYR A 123 -5.60 -19.65 3.14
C TYR A 123 -6.82 -20.53 3.43
N ARG A 124 -7.95 -20.29 2.74
CA ARG A 124 -9.12 -21.16 2.85
C ARG A 124 -8.84 -22.59 2.33
N ALA A 125 -7.98 -22.69 1.32
CA ALA A 125 -7.58 -23.95 0.70
C ALA A 125 -6.07 -23.99 0.57
N ALA A 126 -5.43 -25.06 1.06
CA ALA A 126 -3.98 -25.22 1.04
C ALA A 126 -3.40 -25.20 -0.39
N PHE A 127 -4.17 -25.65 -1.38
CA PHE A 127 -3.77 -25.76 -2.79
C PHE A 127 -4.00 -24.49 -3.61
N ASN A 128 -4.41 -23.38 -2.99
CA ASN A 128 -4.52 -22.13 -3.73
C ASN A 128 -3.15 -21.65 -4.20
N GLY A 129 -3.03 -21.40 -5.51
CA GLY A 129 -1.76 -21.11 -6.18
C GLY A 129 -1.05 -19.83 -5.72
N ARG A 130 -1.71 -18.98 -4.92
CA ARG A 130 -1.16 -17.71 -4.42
C ARG A 130 -0.99 -17.67 -2.90
N ASN A 131 -1.15 -18.79 -2.19
CA ASN A 131 -0.92 -18.79 -0.74
C ASN A 131 0.50 -18.32 -0.38
N PHE A 132 1.50 -18.63 -1.20
CA PHE A 132 2.87 -18.18 -0.95
C PHE A 132 3.02 -16.64 -0.84
N GLU A 133 2.17 -15.86 -1.51
CA GLU A 133 2.24 -14.39 -1.49
C GLU A 133 1.34 -13.74 -0.44
N TYR A 134 0.47 -14.50 0.23
CA TYR A 134 -0.31 -14.01 1.37
C TYR A 134 0.39 -14.30 2.70
N LEU A 135 -0.25 -13.96 3.81
CA LEU A 135 0.39 -13.94 5.13
C LEU A 135 0.09 -15.19 5.94
N ASP A 136 -1.19 -15.45 6.23
CA ASP A 136 -1.57 -16.60 7.05
C ASP A 136 -3.02 -17.06 6.79
N GLU A 137 -3.38 -18.22 7.34
CA GLU A 137 -4.77 -18.68 7.46
C GLU A 137 -5.49 -18.05 8.66
N ASP A 138 -4.74 -17.66 9.70
CA ASP A 138 -5.26 -16.98 10.87
C ASP A 138 -5.42 -15.47 10.58
N PRO A 139 -6.64 -14.92 10.70
CA PRO A 139 -6.90 -13.51 10.38
C PRO A 139 -6.22 -12.54 11.36
N PHE A 140 -5.95 -12.95 12.59
CA PHE A 140 -5.30 -12.08 13.58
C PHE A 140 -3.82 -11.91 13.25
N LEU A 141 -3.10 -13.01 13.06
CA LEU A 141 -1.70 -13.00 12.65
C LEU A 141 -1.52 -12.31 11.29
N ALA A 142 -2.35 -12.64 10.30
CA ALA A 142 -2.30 -11.99 8.99
C ALA A 142 -2.51 -10.47 9.10
N GLY A 143 -3.42 -10.03 9.97
CA GLY A 143 -3.67 -8.61 10.23
C GLY A 143 -2.50 -7.89 10.89
N GLU A 144 -1.91 -8.47 11.94
CA GLU A 144 -0.79 -7.89 12.67
C GLU A 144 0.47 -7.76 11.81
N ILE A 145 0.81 -8.83 11.06
CA ILE A 145 1.95 -8.83 10.14
C ILE A 145 1.73 -7.83 9.00
N ALA A 146 0.53 -7.79 8.41
CA ALA A 146 0.20 -6.83 7.35
C ALA A 146 0.32 -5.38 7.84
N SER A 147 -0.22 -5.09 9.03
CA SER A 147 -0.17 -3.76 9.64
C SER A 147 1.28 -3.29 9.81
N SER A 148 2.14 -4.18 10.30
CA SER A 148 3.56 -3.90 10.50
C SER A 148 4.28 -3.66 9.18
N TYR A 149 4.06 -4.53 8.18
CA TYR A 149 4.59 -4.38 6.82
C TYR A 149 4.17 -3.04 6.18
N ILE A 150 2.87 -2.72 6.22
CA ILE A 150 2.30 -1.49 5.64
C ILE A 150 2.89 -0.26 6.34
N THR A 151 2.99 -0.29 7.67
CA THR A 151 3.58 0.81 8.45
C THR A 151 5.04 1.03 8.06
N GLY A 152 5.82 -0.04 7.92
CA GLY A 152 7.20 0.02 7.45
C GLY A 152 7.31 0.66 6.06
N MET A 153 6.53 0.20 5.09
CA MET A 153 6.57 0.74 3.72
C MET A 153 6.17 2.21 3.67
N GLN A 154 5.08 2.57 4.35
CA GLN A 154 4.56 3.95 4.34
C GLN A 154 5.44 4.93 5.11
N SER A 155 6.30 4.45 6.02
CA SER A 155 7.30 5.28 6.68
C SER A 155 8.31 5.90 5.71
N GLU A 156 8.48 5.30 4.52
CA GLU A 156 9.36 5.80 3.46
C GLU A 156 8.67 6.79 2.49
N GLY A 157 7.36 7.01 2.66
CA GLY A 157 6.54 7.88 1.81
C GLY A 157 5.99 7.19 0.56
N VAL A 158 5.95 5.85 0.55
CA VAL A 158 5.38 5.02 -0.52
C VAL A 158 4.04 4.46 -0.06
N VAL A 159 3.04 4.46 -0.93
CA VAL A 159 1.70 3.94 -0.63
C VAL A 159 1.70 2.41 -0.76
N ALA A 160 1.34 1.72 0.32
CA ALA A 160 1.07 0.28 0.28
C ALA A 160 -0.35 0.03 -0.24
N THR A 161 -0.58 -1.11 -0.89
CA THR A 161 -1.90 -1.52 -1.39
C THR A 161 -2.20 -2.94 -0.91
N ALA A 162 -2.94 -3.04 0.18
CA ALA A 162 -3.48 -4.30 0.66
C ALA A 162 -4.36 -4.95 -0.41
N LYS A 163 -4.07 -6.20 -0.77
CA LYS A 163 -4.76 -6.94 -1.84
C LYS A 163 -4.99 -8.40 -1.45
N HIS A 164 -5.94 -9.14 -2.00
CA HIS A 164 -7.03 -8.72 -2.89
C HIS A 164 -8.28 -8.67 -2.04
N TYR A 165 -8.93 -7.50 -1.99
CA TYR A 165 -10.16 -7.31 -1.23
C TYR A 165 -11.37 -7.77 -2.07
N ALA A 166 -12.12 -8.79 -1.70
CA ALA A 166 -11.83 -9.83 -0.70
C ALA A 166 -12.13 -11.22 -1.30
N ALA A 167 -11.84 -12.29 -0.56
CA ALA A 167 -12.22 -13.66 -0.91
C ALA A 167 -11.61 -14.26 -2.19
N ASN A 168 -10.45 -13.78 -2.65
CA ASN A 168 -9.67 -14.43 -3.70
C ASN A 168 -8.85 -15.61 -3.12
N PHE A 169 -9.54 -16.70 -2.77
CA PHE A 169 -8.94 -17.88 -2.13
C PHE A 169 -8.64 -19.04 -3.07
N MET A 170 -8.84 -18.88 -4.38
CA MET A 170 -8.57 -19.90 -5.39
C MET A 170 -8.29 -19.22 -6.73
N GLU A 171 -7.19 -19.59 -7.38
CA GLU A 171 -6.86 -19.02 -8.70
C GLU A 171 -7.70 -19.61 -9.84
N TYR A 172 -8.13 -20.87 -9.73
CA TYR A 172 -8.99 -21.49 -10.72
C TYR A 172 -10.30 -20.72 -10.85
N ASN A 173 -10.57 -20.24 -12.07
CA ASN A 173 -11.78 -19.50 -12.43
C ASN A 173 -12.08 -18.27 -11.53
N LYS A 174 -11.05 -17.61 -10.98
CA LYS A 174 -11.20 -16.47 -10.04
C LYS A 174 -12.01 -15.28 -10.56
N HIS A 175 -12.18 -15.15 -11.87
CA HIS A 175 -12.97 -14.08 -12.50
C HIS A 175 -14.45 -14.42 -12.71
N ASN A 176 -14.82 -15.70 -12.60
CA ASN A 176 -16.21 -16.15 -12.79
C ASN A 176 -16.68 -17.03 -11.63
N LEU A 177 -16.29 -16.67 -10.40
CA LEU A 177 -16.82 -17.28 -9.19
C LEU A 177 -18.35 -17.08 -9.19
N LYS A 178 -19.09 -18.19 -9.30
CA LYS A 178 -20.54 -18.25 -9.12
C LYS A 178 -20.86 -18.54 -7.67
#